data_AF-A0A1E2RV53-F1
#
_entry.id   AF-A0A1E2RV53-F1
#
_cell.length_a   1.000
_cell.length_b   1.000
_cell.length_c   1.000
_cell.angle_alpha   90.00
_cell.angle_beta   90.00
_cell.angle_gamma   90.00
#
_symmetry.space_group_name_H-M   'P 1'
#
loop_
_entity.id
_entity.type
_entity.pdbx_description
1 polymer ?
#
loop_
_entity_poly.entity_id
_entity_poly.type
_entity_poly.pdbx_seq_one_letter_code
_entity_poly.pdbx_strand_id
1 'polypeptide(L)'
;MTLLEGVELDKSDVETYGEEMALELAGVRSSLKKLRSFPALKEREAQGLVSLHGLHLDIGDNKLVQLDTANGCFVPIVEDVASVPG
;
A
#
# COMPACT_ATOMS: atom_id res chain seq x y z
N MET A 1 -5.28 20.06 -2.80
CA MET A 1 -5.05 18.62 -2.97
C MET A 1 -4.49 18.41 -4.36
N THR A 2 -3.31 17.79 -4.47
CA THR A 2 -2.76 17.43 -5.78
C THR A 2 -3.60 16.29 -6.32
N LEU A 3 -4.16 16.41 -7.53
CA LEU A 3 -4.72 15.25 -8.22
C LEU A 3 -3.57 14.27 -8.43
N LEU A 4 -3.75 13.04 -7.97
CA LEU A 4 -2.89 11.94 -8.38
C LEU A 4 -3.20 11.68 -9.86
N GLU A 5 -2.28 12.05 -10.74
CA GLU A 5 -2.44 11.80 -12.17
C GLU A 5 -2.38 10.30 -12.45
N GLY A 6 -3.36 9.76 -13.18
CA GLY A 6 -3.36 8.37 -13.64
C GLY A 6 -3.61 7.31 -12.56
N VAL A 7 -4.50 7.60 -11.59
CA VAL A 7 -4.95 6.58 -10.63
C VAL A 7 -5.88 5.59 -11.34
N GLU A 8 -5.42 4.36 -11.47
CA GLU A 8 -6.20 3.24 -11.99
C GLU A 8 -6.69 2.38 -10.81
N LEU A 9 -8.01 2.14 -10.74
CA LEU A 9 -8.57 1.24 -9.75
C LEU A 9 -8.28 -0.21 -10.13
N ASP A 10 -7.79 -0.98 -9.17
CA ASP A 10 -7.71 -2.43 -9.30
C ASP A 10 -9.09 -3.03 -8.99
N LYS A 11 -9.58 -3.92 -9.86
CA LYS A 11 -10.88 -4.58 -9.66
C LYS A 11 -10.89 -5.42 -8.39
N SER A 12 -9.79 -6.09 -8.04
CA SER A 12 -9.74 -6.88 -6.81
C SER A 12 -9.81 -6.00 -5.57
N ASP A 13 -9.25 -4.79 -5.64
CA ASP A 13 -9.32 -3.83 -4.54
C ASP A 13 -10.76 -3.33 -4.37
N VAL A 14 -11.47 -3.04 -5.47
CA VAL A 14 -12.90 -2.66 -5.44
C VAL A 14 -13.77 -3.78 -4.88
N GLU A 15 -13.56 -5.02 -5.32
CA GLU A 15 -14.32 -6.19 -4.85
C GLU A 15 -14.07 -6.49 -3.36
N THR A 16 -12.86 -6.25 -2.86
CA THR A 16 -12.48 -6.58 -1.48
C THR A 16 -12.81 -5.46 -0.50
N TYR A 17 -12.59 -4.20 -0.88
CA TYR A 17 -12.61 -3.04 0.02
C TYR A 17 -13.65 -1.98 -0.34
N GLY A 18 -14.32 -2.11 -1.48
CA GLY A 18 -15.25 -1.10 -2.00
C GLY A 18 -14.54 0.03 -2.76
N GLU A 19 -15.32 0.84 -3.49
CA GLU A 19 -14.79 1.87 -4.40
C GLU A 19 -13.97 2.95 -3.70
N GLU A 20 -14.41 3.40 -2.51
CA GLU A 20 -13.75 4.47 -1.76
C GLU A 20 -12.34 4.04 -1.33
N MET A 21 -12.23 2.93 -0.60
CA MET A 21 -10.94 2.43 -0.17
C MET A 21 -10.08 2.00 -1.36
N ALA A 22 -10.65 1.41 -2.42
CA ALA A 22 -9.89 1.08 -3.63
C ALA A 22 -9.23 2.31 -4.27
N LEU A 23 -9.88 3.48 -4.24
CA LEU A 23 -9.29 4.74 -4.71
C LEU A 23 -8.09 5.16 -3.86
N GLU A 24 -8.19 5.01 -2.54
CA GLU A 24 -7.11 5.31 -1.60
C GLU A 24 -5.91 4.35 -1.81
N LEU A 25 -6.17 3.06 -1.97
CA LEU A 25 -5.17 2.02 -2.27
C LEU A 25 -4.47 2.28 -3.61
N ALA A 26 -5.23 2.64 -4.64
CA ALA A 26 -4.67 3.04 -5.93
C ALA A 26 -3.78 4.30 -5.80
N GLY A 27 -4.13 5.21 -4.89
CA GLY A 27 -3.29 6.35 -4.55
C GLY A 27 -1.97 5.98 -3.87
N VAL A 28 -1.96 4.96 -3.00
CA VAL A 28 -0.73 4.39 -2.44
C VAL A 28 0.17 3.84 -3.55
N ARG A 29 -0.38 3.06 -4.49
CA ARG A 29 0.38 2.52 -5.64
C ARG A 29 0.97 3.63 -6.51
N SER A 30 0.16 4.65 -6.83
CA SER A 30 0.60 5.80 -7.63
C SER A 30 1.74 6.56 -6.93
N SER A 31 1.62 6.78 -5.63
CA SER A 31 2.65 7.43 -4.81
C SER A 31 3.95 6.63 -4.80
N LEU A 32 3.89 5.30 -4.63
CA LEU A 32 5.07 4.43 -4.70
C LEU A 32 5.74 4.50 -6.08
N LYS A 33 4.96 4.43 -7.17
CA LYS A 33 5.47 4.57 -8.54
C LYS A 33 6.17 5.92 -8.74
N LYS A 34 5.58 7.01 -8.22
CA LYS A 34 6.18 8.33 -8.27
C LYS A 34 7.47 8.41 -7.46
N LEU A 35 7.49 7.87 -6.24
CA LEU A 35 8.69 7.83 -5.42
C LEU A 35 9.85 7.11 -6.14
N ARG A 36 9.58 5.96 -6.76
CA ARG A 36 10.59 5.20 -7.54
C ARG A 36 11.09 5.91 -8.79
N SER A 37 10.43 6.99 -9.22
CA SER A 37 10.90 7.81 -10.34
C SER A 37 12.05 8.77 -9.96
N PHE A 38 12.25 9.06 -8.67
CA PHE A 38 13.34 9.93 -8.23
C PHE A 38 14.70 9.21 -8.29
N PRO A 39 15.69 9.73 -9.05
CA PRO A 39 16.97 9.03 -9.26
C PRO A 39 17.69 8.65 -7.97
N ALA A 40 17.72 9.56 -6.99
CA ALA A 40 18.39 9.35 -5.70
C ALA A 40 17.78 8.20 -4.88
N LEU A 41 16.47 7.99 -5.01
CA LEU A 41 15.77 6.90 -4.32
C LEU A 41 15.97 5.58 -5.07
N LYS A 42 15.79 5.60 -6.40
CA LYS A 42 16.01 4.44 -7.27
C LYS A 42 17.40 3.84 -7.09
N GLU A 43 18.43 4.68 -7.02
CA GLU A 43 19.81 4.23 -6.78
C GLU A 43 19.97 3.55 -5.42
N ARG A 44 19.42 4.13 -4.36
CA ARG A 44 19.50 3.57 -2.98
C ARG A 44 18.69 2.28 -2.84
N GLU A 45 17.52 2.19 -3.49
CA GLU A 45 16.70 0.97 -3.53
C GLU A 45 17.44 -0.15 -4.28
N ALA A 46 18.10 0.16 -5.41
CA ALA A 46 18.92 -0.79 -6.16
C ALA A 46 20.17 -1.28 -5.39
N GLN A 47 20.70 -0.45 -4.49
CA GLN A 47 21.81 -0.81 -3.59
C GLN A 47 21.35 -1.58 -2.34
N GLY A 48 20.04 -1.76 -2.15
CA GLY A 48 19.48 -2.39 -0.94
C GLY A 48 19.58 -1.55 0.32
N LEU A 49 19.85 -0.24 0.21
CA LEU A 49 19.97 0.68 1.35
C LEU A 49 18.63 1.18 1.85
N VAL A 50 17.59 1.12 1.01
CA VAL A 50 16.23 1.57 1.31
C VAL A 50 15.24 0.60 0.69
N SER A 51 14.15 0.32 1.40
CA SER A 51 12.96 -0.35 0.88
C SER A 51 11.75 0.59 0.94
N LEU A 52 10.81 0.41 0.02
CA LEU A 52 9.54 1.14 0.01
C LEU A 52 8.39 0.18 0.31
N HIS A 53 7.52 0.60 1.23
CA HIS A 53 6.34 -0.14 1.65
C HIS A 53 5.10 0.73 1.43
N GLY A 54 4.02 0.11 0.95
CA GLY A 54 2.71 0.75 0.82
C GLY A 54 1.82 0.32 1.99
N LEU A 55 1.26 1.28 2.70
CA LEU A 55 0.38 1.05 3.85
C LEU A 55 -0.87 1.90 3.69
N HIS A 56 -2.01 1.34 4.08
CA HIS A 56 -3.25 2.07 4.29
C HIS A 56 -3.76 1.78 5.70
N LEU A 57 -4.03 2.84 6.45
CA LEU A 57 -4.53 2.79 7.83
C LEU A 57 -5.92 3.40 7.85
N ASP A 58 -6.91 2.59 8.21
CA ASP A 58 -8.22 3.06 8.61
C ASP A 58 -8.20 3.40 10.09
N ILE A 59 -8.36 4.68 10.42
CA ILE A 59 -8.37 5.19 11.80
C ILE A 59 -9.67 4.81 12.51
N GLY A 60 -10.80 4.76 11.80
CA GLY A 60 -12.10 4.45 12.38
C GLY A 60 -12.19 3.00 12.82
N ASP A 61 -11.73 2.10 11.96
CA ASP A 61 -11.79 0.65 12.19
C ASP A 61 -10.49 0.07 12.81
N ASN A 62 -9.46 0.90 12.99
CA ASN A 62 -8.12 0.49 13.42
C ASN A 62 -7.54 -0.67 12.58
N LYS A 63 -7.80 -0.64 11.26
CA LYS A 63 -7.33 -1.65 10.31
C LYS A 63 -6.11 -1.14 9.57
N LEU A 64 -5.09 -1.98 9.49
CA LEU A 64 -3.87 -1.71 8.74
C LEU A 64 -3.71 -2.77 7.66
N VAL A 65 -3.66 -2.35 6.40
CA VAL A 65 -3.34 -3.21 5.26
C VAL A 65 -2.03 -2.75 4.62
N GLN A 66 -1.23 -3.71 4.16
CA GLN A 66 -0.01 -3.47 3.38
C GLN A 66 -0.17 -3.95 1.95
N LEU A 67 0.52 -3.28 1.03
CA LEU A 67 0.73 -3.79 -0.31
C LEU A 67 1.77 -4.92 -0.27
N ASP A 68 1.33 -6.15 -0.53
CA ASP A 68 2.21 -7.28 -0.81
C ASP A 68 2.84 -7.08 -2.20
N THR A 69 4.17 -6.99 -2.23
CA THR A 69 4.92 -6.73 -3.47
C THR A 69 5.00 -7.95 -4.39
N ALA A 70 4.74 -9.16 -3.88
CA ALA A 70 4.82 -10.39 -4.65
C ALA A 70 3.62 -10.59 -5.58
N ASN A 71 2.41 -10.31 -5.09
CA ASN A 71 1.16 -10.45 -5.85
C ASN A 71 0.54 -9.09 -6.22
N GLY A 72 1.01 -7.99 -5.62
CA GLY A 72 0.42 -6.68 -5.83
C GLY A 72 -0.97 -6.54 -5.20
N CYS A 73 -1.30 -7.26 -4.14
CA CYS A 73 -2.58 -7.14 -3.45
C CYS A 73 -2.39 -6.48 -2.07
N PHE A 74 -3.40 -5.77 -1.58
CA PHE A 74 -3.39 -5.29 -0.20
C PHE A 74 -3.86 -6.39 0.75
N VAL A 75 -3.08 -6.64 1.80
CA VAL A 75 -3.34 -7.69 2.81
C VAL A 75 -3.29 -7.10 4.22
N PRO A 76 -4.13 -7.54 5.17
CA PRO A 76 -4.06 -7.10 6.57
C PRO A 76 -2.71 -7.41 7.24
N ILE A 77 -2.23 -6.51 8.11
CA ILE A 77 -0.96 -6.66 8.85
C ILE A 77 -1.16 -7.28 10.24
N VAL A 78 -2.38 -7.32 10.76
CA VAL A 78 -2.66 -7.83 12.10
C VAL A 78 -3.35 -9.18 12.00
N GLU A 79 -2.61 -10.25 12.29
CA GLU A 79 -3.17 -11.49 12.79
C GLU A 79 -3.44 -11.33 14.30
N ASP A 80 -4.56 -11.86 14.75
CA ASP A 80 -5.07 -11.86 16.11
C ASP A 80 -3.97 -12.07 17.18
N VAL A 81 -3.78 -11.08 18.06
CA VAL A 81 -2.85 -11.15 19.21
C VAL A 81 -3.31 -12.17 20.26
N ALA A 82 -4.48 -12.83 20.09
CA ALA A 82 -5.03 -13.78 21.06
C ALA A 82 -4.37 -15.19 21.08
N SER A 83 -3.16 -15.39 20.57
CA SER A 83 -2.51 -16.72 20.56
C SER A 83 -1.07 -16.79 21.05
N VAL A 84 -0.67 -15.92 21.99
CA VAL A 84 0.53 -16.17 22.81
C VAL A 84 0.09 -16.83 24.14
N PRO A 85 0.22 -18.16 24.31
CA PRO A 85 0.10 -18.77 25.63
C PRO A 85 1.33 -18.39 26.46
N GLY A 86 1.08 -17.87 27.66
CA GLY A 86 2.09 -17.63 28.69
C GLY A 86 2.54 -18.91 29.41
#